data_AF-A0A2A4J821-F1
#
_entry.id   AF-A0A2A4J821-F1
#
_cell.length_a   1.000
_cell.length_b   1.000
_cell.length_c   1.000
_cell.angle_alpha   90.00
_cell.angle_beta   90.00
_cell.angle_gamma   90.00
#
_symmetry.space_group_name_H-M   'P 1'
#
loop_
_entity.id
_entity.type
_entity.pdbx_description
1 polymer ?
#
loop_
_entity_poly.entity_id
_entity_poly.type
_entity_poly.pdbx_seq_one_letter_code
_entity_poly.pdbx_strand_id
1 'polypeptide(L)'
;MNFQSKANKYVCPNDRQLSLRAKLRTGWSAARSEPPLTPSEREAIAAVVRRAEKIDEVEAKRVGRLVARLEGMRRSAQGPAPRTCLLCGETARLLAPLRTCSICRHTACSKCVIENLPHRSPLYSREAYMCNLCAETREMWKKSGAWFFKSLPKYILPDRRTTGRYLDSELARSLQ
;
A
#
# COMPACT_ATOMS: atom_id res chain seq x y z
N MET A 1 -14.58 46.98 28.01
CA MET A 1 -13.29 46.26 28.01
C MET A 1 -13.15 45.52 26.70
N ASN A 2 -12.29 46.01 25.80
CA ASN A 2 -12.24 45.54 24.41
C ASN A 2 -11.28 44.33 24.33
N PHE A 3 -11.83 43.11 24.36
CA PHE A 3 -11.07 41.88 24.17
C PHE A 3 -10.67 41.76 22.69
N GLN A 4 -9.57 42.39 22.30
CA GLN A 4 -8.87 42.02 21.08
C GLN A 4 -8.20 40.66 21.31
N SER A 5 -8.95 39.59 21.10
CA SER A 5 -8.40 38.25 20.91
C SER A 5 -7.47 38.30 19.70
N LYS A 6 -6.15 38.38 19.92
CA LYS A 6 -5.15 38.25 18.87
C LYS A 6 -5.31 36.86 18.24
N ALA A 7 -5.98 36.79 17.09
CA ALA A 7 -6.13 35.56 16.35
C ALA A 7 -4.74 35.01 15.99
N ASN A 8 -4.50 33.73 16.30
CA ASN A 8 -3.23 33.08 16.04
C ASN A 8 -2.88 33.18 14.54
N LYS A 9 -1.72 33.79 14.23
CA LYS A 9 -1.26 34.03 12.86
C LYS A 9 -1.10 32.75 12.03
N TYR A 10 -0.99 31.59 12.69
CA TYR A 10 -0.77 30.28 12.08
C TYR A 10 -2.03 29.42 11.97
N VAL A 11 -3.16 29.86 12.50
CA VAL A 11 -4.43 29.14 12.40
C VAL A 11 -5.25 29.78 11.27
N CYS A 12 -5.73 28.94 10.36
CA CYS A 12 -6.56 29.40 9.26
C CYS A 12 -7.83 30.08 9.81
N PRO A 13 -8.13 31.33 9.41
CA PRO A 13 -9.32 32.03 9.86
C PRO A 13 -10.59 31.47 9.20
N ASN A 14 -11.76 31.75 9.79
CA ASN A 14 -13.03 31.29 9.23
C ASN A 14 -13.35 31.89 7.84
N ASP A 15 -14.25 31.24 7.10
CA ASP A 15 -14.61 31.57 5.70
C ASP A 15 -15.09 33.01 5.49
N ARG A 16 -15.83 33.57 6.45
CA ARG A 16 -16.27 34.97 6.39
C ARG A 16 -15.08 35.92 6.47
N GLN A 17 -14.13 35.62 7.35
CA GLN A 17 -12.89 36.39 7.46
C GLN A 17 -11.97 36.18 6.25
N LEU A 18 -11.89 34.98 5.69
CA LEU A 18 -11.15 34.69 4.45
C LEU A 18 -11.71 35.49 3.27
N SER A 19 -13.04 35.51 3.12
CA SER A 19 -13.72 36.26 2.05
C SER A 19 -13.52 37.76 2.16
N LEU A 20 -13.62 38.32 3.38
CA LEU A 20 -13.33 39.73 3.65
C LEU A 20 -11.86 40.06 3.35
N ARG A 21 -10.93 39.22 3.80
CA ARG A 21 -9.49 39.35 3.56
C ARG A 21 -9.13 39.32 2.08
N ALA A 22 -9.74 38.41 1.31
CA ALA A 22 -9.59 38.35 -0.14
C ALA A 22 -10.06 39.64 -0.82
N LYS A 23 -11.25 40.16 -0.47
CA LYS A 23 -11.79 41.43 -0.99
C LYS A 23 -10.89 42.63 -0.65
N LEU A 24 -10.35 42.64 0.57
CA LEU A 24 -9.45 43.68 1.05
C LEU A 24 -8.00 43.50 0.56
N ARG A 25 -7.69 42.43 -0.18
CA ARG A 25 -6.32 42.06 -0.59
C ARG A 25 -5.34 42.04 0.60
N THR A 26 -5.80 41.55 1.75
CA THR A 26 -4.96 41.34 2.95
C THR A 26 -5.05 39.92 3.47
N GLY A 27 -4.02 39.41 4.14
CA GLY A 27 -4.09 38.12 4.86
C GLY A 27 -3.88 36.85 4.01
N TRP A 28 -4.34 35.71 4.52
CA TRP A 28 -4.02 34.34 4.04
C TRP A 28 -4.31 34.05 2.57
N SER A 29 -5.37 34.64 2.02
CA SER A 29 -5.81 34.42 0.63
C SER A 29 -5.53 35.61 -0.28
N ALA A 30 -5.01 36.70 0.29
CA ALA A 30 -4.55 37.79 -0.53
C ALA A 30 -3.20 37.40 -1.12
N ALA A 31 -3.09 37.44 -2.44
CA ALA A 31 -1.80 37.52 -3.08
C ALA A 31 -1.11 38.78 -2.53
N ARG A 32 -0.32 38.61 -1.46
CA ARG A 32 0.81 39.50 -1.22
C ARG A 32 1.55 39.50 -2.55
N SER A 33 1.84 40.67 -3.09
CA SER A 33 2.78 40.81 -4.18
C SER A 33 4.17 40.43 -3.64
N GLU A 34 4.34 39.18 -3.24
CA GLU A 34 5.66 38.56 -3.21
C GLU A 34 6.20 38.80 -4.62
N PRO A 35 7.37 39.44 -4.76
CA PRO A 35 7.98 39.58 -6.07
C PRO A 35 8.01 38.21 -6.75
N PRO A 36 7.78 38.13 -8.07
CA PRO A 36 7.87 36.85 -8.78
C PRO A 36 9.18 36.19 -8.40
N LEU A 37 9.13 34.88 -8.07
CA LEU A 37 10.32 34.11 -7.72
C LEU A 37 11.45 34.45 -8.68
N THR A 38 12.65 34.65 -8.16
CA THR A 38 13.80 34.83 -9.03
C THR A 38 14.02 33.58 -9.89
N PRO A 39 14.66 33.69 -11.05
CA PRO A 39 15.02 32.51 -11.86
C PRO A 39 15.80 31.47 -11.05
N SER A 40 16.67 31.91 -10.13
CA SER A 40 17.45 31.03 -9.26
C SER A 40 16.57 30.26 -8.26
N GLU A 41 15.60 30.92 -7.62
CA GLU A 41 14.67 30.26 -6.69
C GLU A 41 13.77 29.24 -7.41
N ARG A 42 13.29 29.58 -8.62
CA ARG A 42 12.53 28.63 -9.45
C ARG A 42 13.35 27.38 -9.78
N GLU A 43 14.62 27.56 -10.15
CA GLU A 43 15.50 26.43 -10.44
C GLU A 43 15.76 25.58 -9.19
N ALA A 44 15.96 26.21 -8.03
CA ALA A 44 16.12 25.50 -6.77
C ALA A 44 14.87 24.66 -6.41
N ILE A 45 13.67 25.20 -6.59
CA ILE A 45 12.40 24.48 -6.39
C ILE A 45 12.27 23.33 -7.39
N ALA A 46 12.53 23.58 -8.67
CA ALA A 46 12.49 22.55 -9.71
C ALA A 46 13.45 21.40 -9.40
N ALA A 47 14.65 21.70 -8.87
CA ALA A 47 15.60 20.69 -8.44
C ALA A 47 15.07 19.83 -7.28
N VAL A 48 14.32 20.41 -6.33
CA VAL A 48 13.66 19.65 -5.24
C VAL A 48 12.60 18.71 -5.82
N VAL A 49 11.75 19.23 -6.71
CA VAL A 49 10.68 18.45 -7.35
C VAL A 49 11.26 17.27 -8.12
N ARG A 50 12.29 17.48 -8.95
CA ARG A 50 12.95 16.39 -9.70
C ARG A 50 13.50 15.29 -8.79
N ARG A 51 14.03 15.64 -7.61
CA ARG A 51 14.48 14.65 -6.62
C ARG A 51 13.32 13.89 -6.00
N ALA A 52 12.23 14.58 -5.67
CA ALA A 52 11.03 13.95 -5.13
C ALA A 52 10.41 12.97 -6.14
N GLU A 53 10.27 13.39 -7.40
CA GLU A 53 9.78 12.53 -8.50
C GLU A 53 10.65 11.28 -8.67
N LYS A 54 11.97 11.42 -8.52
CA LYS A 54 12.88 10.27 -8.60
C LYS A 54 12.65 9.27 -7.46
N ILE A 55 12.41 9.76 -6.25
CA ILE A 55 12.08 8.92 -5.09
C ILE A 55 10.75 8.21 -5.33
N ASP A 56 9.74 8.93 -5.82
CA ASP A 56 8.42 8.37 -6.13
C ASP A 56 8.50 7.26 -7.18
N GLU A 57 9.33 7.42 -8.22
CA GLU A 57 9.54 6.39 -9.25
C GLU A 57 10.16 5.10 -8.66
N VAL A 58 11.17 5.24 -7.79
CA VAL A 58 11.81 4.11 -7.12
C VAL A 58 10.83 3.41 -6.19
N GLU A 59 10.05 4.18 -5.45
CA GLU A 59 9.03 3.67 -4.53
C GLU A 59 7.91 2.95 -5.28
N ALA A 60 7.42 3.50 -6.38
CA ALA A 60 6.40 2.86 -7.22
C ALA A 60 6.87 1.49 -7.73
N LYS A 61 8.14 1.36 -8.15
CA LYS A 61 8.74 0.06 -8.53
C LYS A 61 8.85 -0.90 -7.35
N ARG A 62 9.18 -0.39 -6.15
CA ARG A 62 9.28 -1.20 -4.92
C ARG A 62 7.92 -1.76 -4.52
N VAL A 63 6.89 -0.91 -4.48
CA VAL A 63 5.50 -1.34 -4.22
C VAL A 63 5.03 -2.32 -5.28
N GLY A 64 5.36 -2.09 -6.55
CA GLY A 64 5.02 -3.00 -7.63
C GLY A 64 5.56 -4.43 -7.44
N ARG A 65 6.76 -4.59 -6.88
CA ARG A 65 7.29 -5.92 -6.52
C ARG A 65 6.50 -6.60 -5.39
N LEU A 66 6.04 -5.83 -4.40
CA LEU A 66 5.19 -6.36 -3.32
C LEU A 66 3.84 -6.84 -3.87
N VAL A 67 3.22 -6.03 -4.72
CA VAL A 67 1.95 -6.38 -5.40
C VAL A 67 2.15 -7.62 -6.27
N ALA A 68 3.20 -7.67 -7.09
CA ALA A 68 3.48 -8.81 -7.95
C ALA A 68 3.69 -10.12 -7.17
N ARG A 69 4.37 -10.08 -6.02
CA ARG A 69 4.53 -11.22 -5.12
C ARG A 69 3.18 -11.69 -4.57
N LEU A 70 2.36 -10.78 -4.05
CA LEU A 70 1.05 -11.12 -3.50
C LEU A 70 0.13 -11.72 -4.58
N GLU A 71 0.11 -11.11 -5.76
CA GLU A 71 -0.64 -11.62 -6.91
C GLU A 71 -0.10 -12.98 -7.40
N GLY A 72 1.22 -13.21 -7.27
CA GLY A 72 1.82 -14.53 -7.48
C GLY A 72 1.24 -15.58 -6.52
N MET A 73 1.19 -15.27 -5.22
CA MET A 73 0.59 -16.16 -4.22
C MET A 73 -0.90 -16.41 -4.48
N ARG A 74 -1.65 -15.39 -4.92
CA ARG A 74 -3.07 -15.53 -5.30
C ARG A 74 -3.24 -16.50 -6.47
N ARG A 75 -2.41 -16.39 -7.51
CA ARG A 75 -2.47 -17.28 -8.68
C ARG A 75 -2.05 -18.71 -8.36
N SER A 76 -1.10 -18.90 -7.44
CA SER A 76 -0.64 -20.24 -7.04
C SER A 76 -1.57 -20.94 -6.05
N ALA A 77 -2.48 -20.20 -5.42
CA ALA A 77 -3.48 -20.77 -4.51
C ALA A 77 -4.46 -21.66 -5.28
N GLN A 78 -4.80 -22.81 -4.69
CA GLN A 78 -5.74 -23.78 -5.30
C GLN A 78 -7.19 -23.30 -5.28
N GLY A 79 -7.49 -22.31 -4.45
CA GLY A 79 -8.83 -21.74 -4.31
C GLY A 79 -9.67 -22.46 -3.25
N PRO A 80 -10.86 -21.91 -2.92
CA PRO A 80 -11.72 -22.48 -1.89
C PRO A 80 -12.33 -23.80 -2.38
N ALA A 81 -12.10 -24.88 -1.66
CA ALA A 81 -12.75 -26.16 -1.89
C ALA A 81 -13.07 -26.86 -0.56
N PRO A 82 -14.10 -27.72 -0.53
CA PRO A 82 -14.50 -28.40 0.70
C PRO A 82 -13.38 -29.32 1.20
N ARG A 83 -13.10 -29.24 2.51
CA ARG A 83 -12.08 -30.06 3.17
C ARG A 83 -10.67 -29.96 2.56
N THR A 84 -10.34 -28.90 1.84
CA THR A 84 -8.99 -28.67 1.29
C THR A 84 -8.40 -27.36 1.78
N CYS A 85 -7.08 -27.29 1.79
CA CYS A 85 -6.35 -26.06 2.06
C CYS A 85 -6.45 -25.09 0.88
N LEU A 86 -6.88 -23.85 1.14
CA LEU A 86 -6.96 -22.76 0.15
C LEU A 86 -5.67 -22.56 -0.65
N LEU A 87 -4.52 -22.74 0.02
CA LEU A 87 -3.20 -22.41 -0.54
C LEU A 87 -2.56 -23.59 -1.27
N CYS A 88 -2.34 -24.71 -0.59
CA CYS A 88 -1.63 -25.87 -1.15
C CYS A 88 -2.53 -26.98 -1.70
N GLY A 89 -3.85 -26.92 -1.46
CA GLY A 89 -4.79 -27.97 -1.89
C GLY A 89 -4.79 -29.25 -1.04
N GLU A 90 -3.97 -29.32 0.02
CA GLU A 90 -3.91 -30.49 0.89
C GLU A 90 -5.27 -30.77 1.55
N THR A 91 -5.72 -32.03 1.45
CA THR A 91 -7.00 -32.50 2.01
C THR A 91 -6.91 -32.71 3.52
N ALA A 92 -7.97 -32.34 4.23
CA ALA A 92 -8.07 -32.48 5.67
C ALA A 92 -8.03 -33.95 6.11
N ARG A 93 -7.10 -34.30 7.01
CA ARG A 93 -6.96 -35.64 7.62
C ARG A 93 -7.30 -35.57 9.10
N LEU A 94 -7.67 -36.70 9.71
CA LEU A 94 -8.03 -36.77 11.14
C LEU A 94 -6.95 -36.17 12.07
N LEU A 95 -5.68 -36.42 11.79
CA LEU A 95 -4.55 -35.92 12.60
C LEU A 95 -4.02 -34.55 12.14
N ALA A 96 -4.58 -33.98 11.06
CA ALA A 96 -4.17 -32.70 10.50
C ALA A 96 -5.41 -31.87 10.13
N PRO A 97 -6.13 -31.34 11.13
CA PRO A 97 -7.32 -30.54 10.90
C PRO A 97 -6.95 -29.22 10.20
N LEU A 98 -7.79 -28.80 9.27
CA LEU A 98 -7.67 -27.46 8.69
C LEU A 98 -8.13 -26.41 9.70
N ARG A 99 -7.51 -25.24 9.65
CA ARG A 99 -7.86 -24.08 10.47
C ARG A 99 -8.56 -23.04 9.61
N THR A 100 -9.57 -22.38 10.18
CA THR A 100 -10.34 -21.34 9.50
C THR A 100 -9.67 -19.98 9.70
N CYS A 101 -9.41 -19.27 8.61
CA CYS A 101 -8.85 -17.92 8.64
C CYS A 101 -9.86 -16.92 9.21
N SER A 102 -9.46 -16.11 10.19
CA SER A 102 -10.31 -15.08 10.81
C SER A 102 -10.69 -13.93 9.88
N ILE A 103 -9.97 -13.74 8.78
CA ILE A 103 -10.17 -12.64 7.82
C ILE A 103 -11.03 -13.08 6.63
N CYS A 104 -10.60 -14.09 5.88
CA CYS A 104 -11.30 -14.53 4.66
C CYS A 104 -12.26 -15.71 4.86
N ARG A 105 -12.32 -16.30 6.07
CA ARG A 105 -13.16 -17.46 6.43
C ARG A 105 -12.91 -18.75 5.64
N HIS A 106 -11.87 -18.82 4.82
CA HIS A 106 -11.44 -20.04 4.16
C HIS A 106 -10.54 -20.90 5.05
N THR A 107 -10.48 -22.20 4.76
CA THR A 107 -9.70 -23.19 5.50
C THR A 107 -8.28 -23.34 4.93
N ALA A 108 -7.29 -23.49 5.81
CA ALA A 108 -5.90 -23.75 5.44
C ALA A 108 -5.23 -24.74 6.41
N CYS A 109 -4.23 -25.50 5.93
CA CYS A 109 -3.49 -26.44 6.76
C CYS A 109 -2.53 -25.71 7.72
N SER A 110 -2.01 -26.41 8.73
CA SER A 110 -1.10 -25.86 9.75
C SER A 110 0.14 -25.17 9.17
N LYS A 111 0.64 -25.62 8.01
CA LYS A 111 1.78 -25.00 7.29
C LYS A 111 1.41 -23.68 6.58
N CYS A 112 0.13 -23.48 6.32
CA CYS A 112 -0.41 -22.38 5.52
C CYS A 112 -1.13 -21.32 6.36
N VAL A 113 -1.07 -21.44 7.69
CA VAL A 113 -1.65 -20.50 8.64
C VAL A 113 -0.60 -19.97 9.60
N ILE A 114 -0.84 -18.76 10.08
CA ILE A 114 -0.10 -18.10 11.15
C ILE A 114 -1.04 -17.99 12.34
N GLU A 115 -0.55 -18.38 13.51
CA GLU A 115 -1.25 -18.17 14.77
C GLU A 115 -1.10 -16.70 15.18
N ASN A 116 -2.22 -15.96 15.23
CA ASN A 116 -2.19 -14.66 15.89
C ASN A 116 -2.37 -14.91 17.37
N LEU A 117 -1.26 -14.99 18.10
CA LEU A 117 -1.32 -14.84 19.55
C LEU A 117 -1.81 -13.41 19.85
N PRO A 118 -2.94 -13.27 20.54
CA PRO A 118 -3.45 -11.97 20.91
C PRO A 118 -2.57 -11.36 22.01
N HIS A 119 -2.22 -10.08 21.87
CA HIS A 119 -1.51 -9.28 22.87
C HIS A 119 -2.33 -9.00 24.15
N ARG A 120 -3.55 -9.55 24.30
CA ARG A 120 -4.41 -9.32 25.46
C ARG A 120 -5.01 -10.63 25.98
N SER A 121 -4.86 -10.78 27.30
CA SER A 121 -5.40 -11.74 28.27
C SER A 121 -5.86 -13.13 27.75
N PRO A 122 -5.35 -14.24 28.31
CA PRO A 122 -5.68 -15.60 27.90
C PRO A 122 -7.12 -16.03 28.23
N LEU A 123 -7.91 -15.20 28.93
CA LEU A 123 -9.22 -15.59 29.47
C LEU A 123 -10.38 -15.53 28.45
N TYR A 124 -10.21 -14.85 27.30
CA TYR A 124 -11.27 -14.71 26.28
C TYR A 124 -10.78 -14.82 24.84
N SER A 125 -9.51 -15.15 24.65
CA SER A 125 -8.87 -15.11 23.34
C SER A 125 -8.96 -16.45 22.64
N ARG A 126 -10.02 -16.60 21.85
CA ARG A 126 -10.15 -17.71 20.91
C ARG A 126 -8.95 -17.69 19.95
N GLU A 127 -8.22 -18.81 19.84
CA GLU A 127 -7.08 -18.95 18.93
C GLU A 127 -7.44 -18.46 17.52
N ALA A 128 -6.87 -17.32 17.12
CA ALA A 128 -7.21 -16.67 15.87
C ALA A 128 -6.14 -17.00 14.81
N TYR A 129 -6.48 -17.89 13.89
CA TYR A 129 -5.61 -18.24 12.77
C TYR A 129 -5.81 -17.27 11.60
N MET A 130 -4.73 -16.94 10.90
CA MET A 130 -4.76 -16.16 9.65
C MET A 130 -3.98 -16.91 8.57
N CYS A 131 -4.58 -17.11 7.40
CA CYS A 131 -3.86 -17.76 6.29
C CYS A 131 -2.71 -16.88 5.77
N ASN A 132 -1.69 -17.51 5.19
CA ASN A 132 -0.51 -16.78 4.68
C ASN A 132 -0.86 -15.74 3.61
N LEU A 133 -1.97 -15.92 2.87
CA LEU A 133 -2.43 -14.93 1.88
C LEU A 133 -2.94 -13.65 2.55
N CYS A 134 -3.76 -13.78 3.59
CA CYS A 134 -4.26 -12.64 4.35
C CYS A 134 -3.12 -11.97 5.12
N ALA A 135 -2.18 -12.75 5.67
CA ALA A 135 -1.00 -12.23 6.33
C ALA A 135 -0.13 -11.41 5.36
N GLU A 136 0.19 -11.96 4.18
CA GLU A 136 0.97 -11.24 3.16
C GLU A 136 0.22 -9.99 2.66
N THR A 137 -1.11 -10.06 2.51
CA THR A 137 -1.93 -8.88 2.17
C THR A 137 -1.76 -7.79 3.22
N ARG A 138 -1.83 -8.12 4.51
CA ARG A 138 -1.65 -7.16 5.61
C ARG A 138 -0.23 -6.58 5.65
N GLU A 139 0.79 -7.41 5.46
CA GLU A 139 2.18 -6.94 5.40
C GLU A 139 2.43 -6.01 4.22
N MET A 140 1.85 -6.33 3.05
CA MET A 140 1.93 -5.48 1.86
C MET A 140 1.28 -4.11 2.14
N TRP A 141 0.12 -4.09 2.79
CA TRP A 141 -0.55 -2.83 3.18
C TRP A 141 0.28 -1.98 4.14
N LYS A 142 0.97 -2.59 5.12
CA LYS A 142 1.88 -1.88 6.02
C LYS A 142 3.10 -1.34 5.27
N LYS A 143 3.78 -2.19 4.50
CA LYS A 143 5.04 -1.86 3.80
C LYS A 143 4.85 -0.84 2.69
N SER A 144 3.68 -0.75 2.08
CA SER A 144 3.36 0.23 1.02
C SER A 144 2.76 1.53 1.56
N GLY A 145 2.45 1.62 2.86
CA GLY A 145 1.72 2.76 3.42
C GLY A 145 0.23 2.81 3.05
N ALA A 146 -0.31 1.78 2.37
CA ALA A 146 -1.71 1.73 1.97
C ALA A 146 -2.69 1.78 3.16
N TRP A 147 -2.25 1.34 4.35
CA TRP A 147 -3.03 1.46 5.58
C TRP A 147 -3.34 2.93 5.95
N PHE A 148 -2.46 3.88 5.60
CA PHE A 148 -2.62 5.29 5.90
C PHE A 148 -3.61 5.96 4.93
N PHE A 149 -3.43 5.71 3.62
CA PHE A 149 -4.28 6.28 2.57
C PHE A 149 -5.54 5.47 2.26
N LYS A 150 -5.75 4.35 2.97
CA LYS A 150 -6.82 3.36 2.76
C LYS A 150 -6.94 2.89 1.30
N SER A 151 -5.86 2.98 0.55
CA SER A 151 -5.76 2.65 -0.88
C SER A 151 -4.32 2.34 -1.22
N LEU A 152 -4.10 1.55 -2.27
CA LEU A 152 -2.73 1.29 -2.74
C LEU A 152 -2.16 2.55 -3.39
N PRO A 153 -0.94 2.98 -3.03
CA PRO A 153 -0.27 4.07 -3.72
C PRO A 153 0.02 3.68 -5.17
N LYS A 154 0.40 4.65 -6.01
CA LYS A 154 0.81 4.40 -7.40
C LYS A 154 1.98 3.40 -7.42
N TYR A 155 1.90 2.40 -8.29
CA TYR A 155 2.93 1.38 -8.41
C TYR A 155 3.17 1.00 -9.87
N ILE A 156 4.39 0.52 -10.16
CA ILE A 156 4.82 0.03 -11.48
C ILE A 156 5.15 -1.45 -11.33
N LEU A 157 4.39 -2.31 -11.99
CA LEU A 157 4.64 -3.76 -11.95
C LEU A 157 6.01 -4.07 -12.57
N PRO A 158 6.74 -5.06 -12.01
CA PRO A 158 7.97 -5.53 -12.63
C PRO A 158 7.66 -6.10 -14.01
N ASP A 159 8.57 -5.88 -14.94
CA ASP A 159 8.44 -6.43 -16.28
C ASP A 159 8.35 -7.95 -16.22
N ARG A 160 7.44 -8.54 -17.01
CA ARG A 160 7.33 -10.00 -17.09
C ARG A 160 8.56 -10.48 -17.83
N ARG A 161 9.58 -10.93 -17.09
CA ARG A 161 10.69 -11.67 -17.69
C ARG A 161 10.10 -12.86 -18.46
N THR A 162 10.13 -12.79 -19.79
CA THR A 162 9.96 -13.91 -20.73
C THR A 162 11.17 -14.84 -20.60
N THR A 163 11.44 -15.35 -19.40
CA THR A 163 12.38 -16.45 -19.21
C THR A 163 11.71 -17.72 -19.71
N GLY A 164 12.02 -18.13 -20.95
CA GLY A 164 11.85 -19.52 -21.40
C GLY A 164 11.03 -19.78 -22.66
N ARG A 165 10.93 -18.88 -23.64
CA ARG A 165 10.38 -19.24 -24.98
C ARG A 165 11.24 -18.79 -26.18
N TYR A 166 12.49 -18.35 -25.95
CA TYR A 166 13.36 -17.92 -27.06
C TYR A 166 14.47 -18.92 -27.41
N LEU A 167 14.83 -19.85 -26.52
CA LEU A 167 15.84 -20.87 -26.87
C LEU A 167 15.31 -22.06 -27.68
N ASP A 168 14.00 -22.28 -27.72
CA ASP A 168 13.42 -23.41 -28.48
C ASP A 168 13.30 -23.10 -29.98
N SER A 169 13.22 -21.82 -30.34
CA SER A 169 13.02 -21.42 -31.74
C SER A 169 14.31 -21.39 -32.57
N GLU A 170 15.49 -21.26 -31.95
CA GLU A 170 16.77 -21.39 -32.65
C GLU A 170 17.20 -22.85 -32.77
N LEU A 171 16.99 -23.68 -31.73
CA LEU A 171 17.32 -25.11 -31.78
C LEU A 171 16.44 -25.85 -32.81
N ALA A 172 15.15 -25.51 -32.90
CA ALA A 172 14.23 -26.07 -33.88
C ALA A 172 14.54 -25.64 -35.33
N ARG A 173 15.23 -24.51 -35.54
CA ARG A 173 15.71 -24.08 -36.86
C ARG A 173 17.06 -24.69 -37.26
N SER A 174 17.86 -25.13 -36.29
CA SER A 174 19.13 -25.81 -36.54
C SER A 174 19.01 -27.32 -36.78
N LEU A 175 17.81 -27.88 -36.68
CA LEU A 175 17.51 -29.31 -36.91
C LEU A 175 16.62 -29.54 -38.15
N GLN A 176 16.55 -28.57 -39.05
CA GLN A 176 16.05 -28.72 -40.43
C GLN A 176 17.19 -28.42 -41.40
#